data_AF-A0A3S4M1R2-F1
#
_entry.id   AF-A0A3S4M1R2-F1
#
_cell.length_a   1.000
_cell.length_b   1.000
_cell.length_c   1.000
_cell.angle_alpha   90.00
_cell.angle_beta   90.00
_cell.angle_gamma   90.00
#
_symmetry.space_group_name_H-M   'P 1'
#
loop_
_entity.id
_entity.type
_entity.pdbx_description
1 polymer ?
#
loop_
_entity_poly.entity_id
_entity_poly.type
_entity_poly.pdbx_seq_one_letter_code
_entity_poly.pdbx_strand_id
1 'polypeptide(L)' 'MVNWNIINSNGRKISSAQIRKNIVSFMTRNYPGSIIDSIEKKYNAYKIHLMNGLYLVFDADGRNVKSN' A
#
# COMPACT_ATOMS: atom_id res chain seq x y z
N MET A 1 9.17 1.91 12.65
CA MET A 1 8.22 2.89 12.06
C MET A 1 8.15 2.65 10.57
N VAL A 2 6.96 2.51 10.00
CA VAL A 2 6.79 2.21 8.56
C VAL A 2 7.11 3.44 7.70
N ASN A 3 7.89 3.26 6.64
CA ASN A 3 8.30 4.37 5.76
C ASN A 3 7.30 4.60 4.62
N TRP A 4 6.39 5.54 4.81
CA TRP A 4 5.39 5.94 3.82
C TRP A 4 5.93 6.78 2.65
N ASN A 5 7.16 7.31 2.76
CA ASN A 5 7.78 8.12 1.68
C ASN A 5 8.14 7.28 0.45
N ILE A 6 8.17 5.95 0.60
CA ILE A 6 8.36 5.00 -0.50
C ILE A 6 7.20 5.10 -1.51
N ILE A 7 6.00 5.46 -1.04
CA ILE A 7 4.82 5.65 -1.89
C ILE A 7 4.87 7.05 -2.51
N ASN A 8 5.20 7.08 -3.81
CA ASN A 8 5.35 8.30 -4.59
C ASN A 8 4.62 8.19 -5.94
N SER A 9 4.19 9.32 -6.51
CA SER A 9 3.52 9.29 -7.81
C SER A 9 4.47 8.99 -8.95
N ASN A 10 5.77 9.30 -8.80
CA ASN A 10 6.78 9.17 -9.86
C ASN A 10 6.35 9.84 -11.19
N GLY A 11 5.75 11.03 -11.11
CA GLY A 11 5.25 11.77 -12.28
C GLY A 11 3.88 11.29 -12.81
N ARG A 12 3.20 10.38 -12.12
CA ARG A 12 1.83 9.96 -12.47
C ARG A 12 0.80 11.06 -12.20
N LYS A 13 -0.34 10.96 -12.89
CA LYS A 13 -1.52 11.82 -12.70
C LYS A 13 -2.06 11.82 -11.27
N ILE A 14 -1.96 10.69 -10.56
CA ILE A 14 -2.43 10.56 -9.18
C ILE A 14 -1.33 11.02 -8.21
N SER A 15 -1.69 11.87 -7.25
CA SER A 15 -0.75 12.35 -6.23
C SER A 15 -0.34 11.25 -5.26
N SER A 16 0.87 11.35 -4.69
CA SER A 16 1.35 10.41 -3.67
C SER A 16 0.42 10.31 -2.46
N ALA A 17 -0.21 11.43 -2.08
CA ALA A 17 -1.22 11.47 -1.02
C ALA A 17 -2.47 10.64 -1.38
N GLN A 18 -2.94 10.73 -2.62
CA GLN A 18 -4.09 9.96 -3.07
C GLN A 18 -3.77 8.45 -3.15
N ILE A 19 -2.57 8.07 -3.59
CA ILE A 19 -2.12 6.67 -3.58
C ILE A 19 -2.15 6.11 -2.15
N ARG A 20 -1.57 6.84 -1.19
CA ARG A 20 -1.59 6.45 0.23
C ARG A 20 -3.01 6.34 0.77
N LYS A 21 -3.89 7.29 0.43
CA LYS A 21 -5.29 7.28 0.83
C LYS A 21 -6.02 6.04 0.31
N ASN A 22 -5.82 5.66 -0.96
CA ASN A 22 -6.42 4.47 -1.55
C ASN A 22 -5.99 3.19 -0.81
N ILE A 23 -4.69 3.07 -0.55
CA ILE A 23 -4.10 1.94 0.17
C ILE A 23 -4.66 1.83 1.60
N VAL A 24 -4.63 2.92 2.36
CA VAL A 24 -5.13 2.96 3.74
C VAL A 24 -6.63 2.65 3.79
N SER A 25 -7.42 3.24 2.89
CA SER A 25 -8.86 3.00 2.82
C SER A 25 -9.20 1.53 2.50
N PHE A 26 -8.40 0.86 1.68
CA PHE A 26 -8.59 -0.56 1.41
C PHE A 26 -8.28 -1.41 2.65
N MET A 27 -7.18 -1.10 3.34
CA MET A 27 -6.78 -1.83 4.55
C MET A 27 -7.77 -1.63 5.69
N THR A 28 -8.22 -0.41 5.95
CA THR A 28 -9.19 -0.15 7.03
C THR A 28 -10.53 -0.83 6.79
N ARG A 29 -10.92 -1.02 5.52
CA ARG A 29 -12.18 -1.67 5.15
C ARG A 29 -12.10 -3.21 5.19
N ASN A 30 -11.01 -3.80 4.71
CA ASN A 30 -10.90 -5.26 4.55
C ASN A 30 -10.10 -5.94 5.67
N TYR A 31 -9.19 -5.21 6.31
CA TYR A 31 -8.27 -5.70 7.33
C TYR A 31 -8.26 -4.77 8.56
N PRO A 32 -9.43 -4.51 9.18
CA PRO A 32 -9.52 -3.61 10.33
C PRO A 32 -8.62 -4.10 11.47
N GLY A 33 -7.91 -3.17 12.12
CA GLY A 33 -7.00 -3.49 13.23
C GLY A 33 -5.69 -4.19 12.82
N SER A 34 -5.43 -4.41 11.53
CA SER A 34 -4.15 -4.96 11.09
C SER A 34 -3.02 -3.94 11.21
N ILE A 35 -1.89 -4.38 11.73
CA ILE A 35 -0.68 -3.56 11.87
C ILE A 35 0.22 -3.80 10.67
N ILE A 36 0.71 -2.72 10.08
CA ILE A 36 1.69 -2.79 8.98
C ILE A 36 3.07 -3.04 9.57
N ASP A 37 3.69 -4.13 9.13
CA ASP A 37 5.07 -4.46 9.46
C ASP A 37 6.04 -3.67 8.57
N SER A 38 5.87 -3.79 7.25
CA SER A 38 6.77 -3.17 6.27
C SER A 38 6.07 -2.85 4.94
N ILE A 39 6.64 -1.90 4.19
CA ILE A 39 6.20 -1.54 2.84
C ILE A 39 7.39 -1.70 1.90
N GLU A 40 7.22 -2.51 0.87
CA GLU A 40 8.18 -2.67 -0.21
C GLU A 40 7.62 -2.06 -1.51
N LYS A 41 8.48 -1.40 -2.29
CA LYS A 41 8.15 -0.98 -3.66
C LYS A 41 8.87 -1.89 -4.64
N LYS A 42 8.10 -2.58 -5.49
CA LYS A 42 8.62 -3.41 -6.59
C LYS A 42 8.15 -2.86 -7.91
N TYR A 43 9.05 -2.23 -8.66
CA TYR A 43 8.77 -1.60 -9.95
C TYR A 43 7.52 -0.69 -9.90
N ASN A 44 6.39 -1.18 -10.41
CA ASN A 44 5.11 -0.49 -10.49
C ASN A 44 4.07 -1.01 -9.47
N ALA A 45 4.53 -1.58 -8.35
CA ALA A 45 3.65 -2.09 -7.30
C ALA A 45 4.19 -1.79 -5.90
N TYR A 46 3.28 -1.69 -4.95
CA TYR A 46 3.55 -1.60 -3.53
C TYR A 46 3.11 -2.89 -2.86
N LYS A 47 4.01 -3.53 -2.13
CA LYS A 47 3.71 -4.71 -1.32
C LYS A 47 3.74 -4.30 0.14
N ILE A 48 2.62 -4.50 0.83
CA ILE A 48 2.45 -4.17 2.23
C ILE A 48 2.38 -5.47 3.01
N HIS A 49 3.33 -5.64 3.92
CA HIS A 49 3.38 -6.76 4.84
C HIS A 49 2.66 -6.38 6.13
N LEU A 50 1.75 -7.25 6.56
CA LEU A 50 1.00 -7.11 7.80
C LEU A 50 1.64 -8.00 8.87
N MET A 51 1.57 -7.59 10.14
CA MET A 51 2.17 -8.34 11.25
C MET A 51 1.54 -9.73 11.46
N ASN A 52 0.33 -9.95 10.94
CA ASN A 52 -0.34 -11.26 10.99
C ASN A 52 0.16 -12.26 9.92
N GLY A 53 1.22 -11.91 9.17
CA GLY A 53 1.82 -12.76 8.13
C GLY A 53 1.20 -12.60 6.74
N LEU A 54 0.12 -11.82 6.61
CA LEU A 54 -0.51 -11.53 5.32
C LEU A 54 0.25 -10.46 4.55
N TYR A 55 0.07 -10.43 3.22
CA TYR A 55 0.58 -9.35 2.40
C TYR A 55 -0.42 -8.89 1.35
N LEU A 56 -0.41 -7.58 1.11
CA LEU A 56 -1.28 -6.92 0.15
C LEU A 56 -0.44 -6.30 -0.95
N VAL A 57 -0.83 -6.52 -2.20
CA VAL A 57 -0.17 -5.95 -3.38
C VAL A 57 -1.09 -4.91 -3.99
N PHE A 58 -0.57 -3.69 -4.11
CA PHE A 58 -1.21 -2.57 -4.77
C PHE A 58 -0.44 -2.20 -6.03
N ASP A 59 -1.14 -1.74 -7.07
CA ASP A 59 -0.51 -1.13 -8.24
C ASP A 59 0.11 0.22 -7.89
N ALA A 60 0.78 0.84 -8.85
CA ALA A 60 1.42 2.13 -8.66
C ALA A 60 0.44 3.30 -8.40
N ASP A 61 -0.86 3.09 -8.65
CA ASP A 61 -1.94 4.04 -8.38
C ASP A 61 -2.63 3.79 -7.02
N GLY A 62 -2.21 2.74 -6.29
CA GLY A 62 -2.74 2.36 -4.99
C GLY A 62 -4.01 1.52 -5.06
N ARG A 63 -4.34 0.92 -6.21
CA ARG A 63 -5.44 -0.05 -6.34
C ARG A 63 -4.96 -1.44 -5.96
N ASN A 64 -5.77 -2.20 -5.23
CA ASN A 64 -5.42 -3.57 -4.88
C ASN A 64 -5.40 -4.45 -6.13
N VAL A 65 -4.31 -5.20 -6.31
CA VAL A 65 -4.11 -6.14 -7.42
C VAL A 65 -4.20 -7.57 -6.92
N LYS A 66 -3.67 -7.83 -5.72
CA LYS A 66 -3.67 -9.15 -5.10
C LYS A 66 -3.66 -9.02 -3.59
N SER A 67 -4.44 -9.87 -2.93
CA SER A 67 -4.45 -10.08 -1.49
C SER A 67 -4.37 -11.58 -1.24
N ASN A 68 -3.53 -12.01 -0.30
CA ASN A 68 -3.46 -13.38 0.20
C ASN A 68 -3.42 -13.32 1.71
#